data_AF-A0A957D1Y6-F1
#
_entry.id   AF-A0A957D1Y6-F1
#
_cell.length_a   1.000
_cell.length_b   1.000
_cell.length_c   1.000
_cell.angle_alpha   90.00
_cell.angle_beta   90.00
_cell.angle_gamma   90.00
#
_symmetry.space_group_name_H-M   'P 1'
#
loop_
_entity.id
_entity.type
_entity.pdbx_description
1 polymer ?
#
loop_
_entity_poly.entity_id
_entity_poly.type
_entity_poly.pdbx_seq_one_letter_code
_entity_poly.pdbx_strand_id
1 'polypeptide(L)'
;MHIHGKLLQENGRTTLLLLNDKPEAETAVSLYVRFAFVTLGREEHIFPAFIMDDWGKEIRGRKLYEWVAEFGEQFPRGEIFGFEQTGEETQCFVRALELYARLPVYVYCERRAPVMAGTLIDSVVLPQGVGTAVRSKHPWQNARVSWREA
;
A
#
# COMPACT_ATOMS: atom_id res chain seq x y z
N MET A 1 7.49 0.72 4.94
CA MET A 1 8.36 1.67 4.19
C MET A 1 8.55 2.91 5.05
N HIS A 2 9.74 3.52 5.08
CA HIS A 2 9.99 4.77 5.82
C HIS A 2 9.98 5.94 4.84
N ILE A 3 9.29 7.02 5.19
CA ILE A 3 9.14 8.24 4.40
C ILE A 3 9.27 9.46 5.31
N HIS A 4 9.52 10.64 4.75
CA HIS A 4 9.26 11.91 5.42
C HIS A 4 7.98 12.53 4.89
N GLY A 5 7.12 13.00 5.79
CA GLY A 5 5.86 13.62 5.41
C GLY A 5 5.14 14.31 6.56
N LYS A 6 3.98 14.87 6.23
CA LYS A 6 3.05 15.43 7.21
C LYS A 6 1.65 14.91 6.95
N LEU A 7 0.94 14.58 8.02
CA LEU A 7 -0.48 14.25 7.94
C LEU A 7 -1.30 15.54 8.09
N LEU A 8 -2.22 15.75 7.16
CA LEU A 8 -3.19 16.84 7.17
C LEU A 8 -4.58 16.22 7.31
N GLN A 9 -5.39 16.71 8.24
CA GLN A 9 -6.76 16.22 8.43
C GLN A 9 -7.75 17.35 8.18
N GLU A 10 -8.68 17.12 7.27
CA GLU A 10 -9.72 18.09 6.93
C GLU A 10 -11.01 17.34 6.54
N ASN A 11 -12.15 17.74 7.11
CA ASN A 11 -13.46 17.12 6.83
C ASN A 11 -13.50 15.60 6.98
N GLY A 12 -12.80 15.06 7.99
CA GLY A 12 -12.72 13.62 8.25
C GLY A 12 -11.86 12.83 7.26
N ARG A 13 -11.18 13.51 6.33
CA ARG A 13 -10.22 12.90 5.41
C ARG A 13 -8.80 13.16 5.87
N THR A 14 -7.95 12.16 5.72
CA THR A 14 -6.52 12.24 6.00
C THR A 14 -5.74 12.32 4.69
N THR A 15 -4.91 13.34 4.56
CA THR A 15 -4.03 13.57 3.43
C THR A 15 -2.58 13.50 3.87
N LEU A 16 -1.76 12.73 3.15
CA LEU A 16 -0.32 12.71 3.33
C LEU A 16 0.34 13.74 2.41
N LEU A 17 0.96 14.77 2.97
CA LEU A 17 1.94 15.58 2.26
C LEU A 17 3.29 14.83 2.27
N LEU A 18 3.67 14.27 1.12
CA LEU A 18 4.91 13.50 0.97
C LEU A 18 6.09 14.43 0.69
N LEU A 19 7.05 14.51 1.62
CA LEU A 19 8.21 15.40 1.50
C LEU A 19 9.42 14.67 0.91
N ASN A 20 9.64 13.42 1.31
CA ASN A 20 10.69 12.55 0.78
C ASN A 20 10.21 11.09 0.86
N ASP A 21 10.20 10.37 -0.26
CA ASP A 21 9.78 8.97 -0.34
C ASP A 21 10.87 7.98 0.10
N LYS A 22 12.12 8.44 0.20
CA LYS A 22 13.31 7.63 0.55
C LYS A 22 14.27 8.45 1.42
N PRO A 23 13.87 8.83 2.63
CA PRO A 23 14.79 9.48 3.56
C PRO A 23 15.93 8.55 3.99
N GLU A 24 17.12 9.10 4.15
CA GLU A 24 18.31 8.37 4.63
C GLU A 24 18.32 8.22 6.16
N ALA A 25 17.67 9.14 6.88
CA ALA A 25 17.69 9.21 8.34
C ALA A 25 16.29 9.41 8.93
N GLU A 26 16.09 8.88 10.14
CA GLU A 26 14.90 9.15 10.95
C GLU A 26 14.97 10.57 11.54
N THR A 27 13.83 11.26 11.52
CA THR A 27 13.66 12.67 11.90
C THR A 27 12.27 12.88 12.50
N ALA A 28 11.99 14.07 13.02
CA ALA A 28 10.67 14.42 13.57
C ALA A 28 9.51 14.34 12.56
N VAL A 29 9.79 14.29 11.25
CA VAL A 29 8.79 14.14 10.18
C VAL A 29 8.78 12.73 9.58
N SER A 30 9.44 11.78 10.26
CA SER A 30 9.46 10.39 9.82
C SER A 30 8.12 9.72 10.05
N LEU A 31 7.64 9.08 8.99
CA LEU A 31 6.41 8.32 8.96
C LEU A 31 6.70 6.96 8.34
N TYR A 32 5.93 5.96 8.73
CA TYR A 32 6.03 4.61 8.19
C TYR A 32 4.74 4.25 7.49
N VAL A 33 4.87 3.67 6.30
CA VAL A 33 3.75 3.28 5.45
C VAL A 33 3.64 1.77 5.37
N ARG A 34 2.42 1.26 5.48
CA ARG A 34 2.03 -0.11 5.14
C ARG A 34 0.89 -0.08 4.14
N PHE A 35 0.89 -1.04 3.23
CA PHE A 35 -0.17 -1.23 2.25
C PHE A 35 -1.00 -2.42 2.69
N ALA A 36 -2.30 -2.36 2.48
CA ALA A 36 -3.19 -3.49 2.68
C ALA A 36 -3.65 -4.07 1.34
N PHE A 37 -3.92 -5.37 1.33
CA PHE A 37 -4.77 -5.98 0.32
C PHE A 37 -6.23 -5.82 0.69
N VAL A 38 -7.11 -5.88 -0.30
CA VAL A 38 -8.56 -5.80 -0.14
C VAL A 38 -9.15 -7.16 -0.47
N THR A 39 -10.03 -7.70 0.38
CA THR A 39 -10.74 -8.95 0.08
C THR A 39 -11.87 -8.73 -0.92
N LEU A 40 -12.05 -9.66 -1.85
CA LEU A 40 -13.12 -9.65 -2.83
C LEU A 40 -14.50 -9.73 -2.15
N GLY A 41 -15.38 -8.77 -2.45
CA GLY A 41 -16.79 -8.75 -2.01
C GLY A 41 -17.04 -8.32 -0.56
N ARG A 42 -16.04 -8.32 0.32
CA ARG A 42 -16.16 -7.83 1.71
C ARG A 42 -15.45 -6.52 1.98
N GLU A 43 -14.52 -6.13 1.11
CA GLU A 43 -13.71 -4.92 1.25
C GLU A 43 -12.91 -4.85 2.57
N GLU A 44 -12.66 -5.99 3.21
CA GLU A 44 -11.80 -6.11 4.40
C GLU A 44 -10.34 -5.89 4.01
N HIS A 45 -9.57 -5.28 4.91
CA HIS A 45 -8.15 -5.00 4.67
C HIS A 45 -7.24 -6.00 5.37
N ILE A 46 -6.33 -6.60 4.61
CA ILE A 46 -5.33 -7.56 5.09
C ILE A 46 -3.95 -6.95 4.94
N PHE A 47 -3.18 -6.91 6.04
CA PHE A 47 -1.80 -6.44 6.07
C PHE A 47 -0.85 -7.63 5.91
N PRO A 48 -0.30 -7.86 4.70
CA PRO A 48 0.47 -9.05 4.43
C PRO A 48 1.83 -9.00 5.12
N ALA A 49 2.19 -10.08 5.82
CA ALA A 49 3.54 -10.32 6.33
C ALA A 49 4.38 -11.07 5.29
N PHE A 50 3.81 -12.12 4.68
CA PHE A 50 4.43 -12.87 3.60
C PHE A 50 3.39 -13.64 2.78
N ILE A 51 3.81 -14.10 1.61
CA ILE A 51 3.06 -15.02 0.76
C ILE A 51 3.85 -16.32 0.65
N MET A 52 3.15 -17.44 0.71
CA MET A 52 3.66 -18.75 0.32
C MET A 52 3.06 -19.10 -1.04
N ASP A 53 3.91 -19.31 -2.05
CA ASP A 53 3.42 -19.76 -3.35
C ASP A 53 3.09 -21.27 -3.36
N ASP A 54 2.51 -21.74 -4.47
CA ASP A 54 2.10 -23.14 -4.66
C ASP A 54 3.27 -24.14 -4.57
N TRP A 55 4.52 -23.68 -4.59
CA TRP A 55 5.73 -24.49 -4.48
C TRP A 55 6.43 -24.37 -3.12
N GLY A 56 5.81 -23.67 -2.16
CA GLY A 56 6.36 -23.50 -0.82
C GLY A 56 7.47 -22.44 -0.75
N LYS A 57 7.54 -21.51 -1.72
CA LYS A 57 8.47 -20.38 -1.66
C LYS A 57 7.83 -19.22 -0.91
N GLU A 58 8.56 -18.72 0.07
CA GLU A 58 8.19 -17.49 0.78
C GLU A 58 8.56 -16.23 0.00
N ILE A 59 7.61 -15.31 -0.09
CA ILE A 59 7.75 -13.99 -0.71
C ILE A 59 7.43 -12.92 0.34
N ARG A 60 8.36 -12.01 0.59
CA ARG A 60 8.31 -11.04 1.70
C ARG A 60 8.58 -9.61 1.25
N GLY A 61 8.20 -8.66 2.10
CA GLY A 61 8.48 -7.24 1.89
C GLY A 61 7.83 -6.68 0.63
N ARG A 62 8.45 -5.72 -0.05
CA ARG A 62 7.87 -5.08 -1.24
C ARG A 62 7.56 -6.08 -2.37
N LYS A 63 8.39 -7.12 -2.51
CA LYS A 63 8.25 -8.14 -3.56
C LYS A 63 6.93 -8.90 -3.49
N LEU A 64 6.29 -8.97 -2.33
CA LEU A 64 4.98 -9.63 -2.21
C LEU A 64 3.90 -8.89 -3.01
N TYR A 65 3.91 -7.56 -3.01
CA TYR A 65 2.92 -6.76 -3.73
C TYR A 65 3.15 -6.84 -5.23
N GLU A 66 4.42 -6.82 -5.64
CA GLU A 66 4.83 -7.03 -7.04
C GLU A 66 4.41 -8.42 -7.52
N TRP A 67 4.63 -9.45 -6.69
CA TRP A 67 4.23 -10.81 -7.02
C TRP A 67 2.71 -10.96 -7.15
N VAL A 68 1.90 -10.38 -6.25
CA VAL A 68 0.43 -10.46 -6.40
C VAL A 68 -0.04 -9.74 -7.67
N ALA A 69 0.55 -8.59 -8.00
CA ALA A 69 0.19 -7.85 -9.20
C ALA A 69 0.55 -8.59 -10.50
N GLU A 70 1.67 -9.32 -10.51
CA GLU A 70 2.14 -10.05 -11.69
C GLU A 70 1.51 -11.44 -11.81
N PHE A 71 1.40 -12.14 -10.68
CA PHE A 71 1.15 -13.58 -10.63
C PHE A 71 -0.17 -13.97 -9.95
N GLY A 72 -0.88 -13.03 -9.32
CA GLY A 72 -2.02 -13.34 -8.46
C GLY A 72 -3.14 -14.14 -9.13
N GLU A 73 -3.40 -13.87 -10.42
CA GLU A 73 -4.38 -14.62 -11.21
C GLU A 73 -3.94 -16.06 -11.53
N GLN A 74 -2.64 -16.29 -11.74
CA GLN A 74 -2.12 -17.60 -12.13
C GLN A 74 -1.88 -18.51 -10.91
N PHE A 75 -1.71 -17.92 -9.73
CA PHE A 75 -1.49 -18.63 -8.47
C PHE A 75 -2.59 -18.34 -7.44
N PRO A 76 -3.85 -18.68 -7.74
CA PRO A 76 -4.99 -18.39 -6.86
C PRO A 76 -4.93 -19.14 -5.51
N ARG A 77 -4.09 -20.18 -5.42
CA ARG A 77 -3.89 -21.00 -4.21
C ARG A 77 -2.69 -20.57 -3.37
N GLY A 78 -1.96 -19.53 -3.78
CA GLY A 78 -0.95 -18.91 -2.93
C GLY A 78 -1.59 -18.47 -1.62
N GLU A 79 -0.88 -18.67 -0.51
CA GLU A 79 -1.36 -18.35 0.83
C GLU A 79 -0.75 -17.04 1.30
N ILE A 80 -1.59 -16.14 1.75
CA ILE A 80 -1.21 -14.87 2.37
C ILE A 80 -1.30 -15.07 3.87
N PHE A 81 -0.19 -14.81 4.55
CA PHE A 81 -0.14 -14.75 6.00
C PHE A 81 0.06 -13.29 6.40
N GLY A 82 -0.73 -12.82 7.35
CA GLY A 82 -0.71 -11.41 7.73
C GLY A 82 -1.60 -11.11 8.91
N PHE A 83 -2.10 -9.88 8.93
CA PHE A 83 -2.92 -9.37 10.02
C PHE A 83 -4.15 -8.67 9.48
N GLU A 84 -5.26 -8.76 10.21
CA GLU A 84 -6.42 -7.92 10.00
C GLU A 84 -6.20 -6.51 10.57
N GLN A 85 -7.10 -5.57 10.28
CA GLN A 85 -7.05 -4.22 10.87
C GLN A 85 -7.10 -4.24 12.41
N THR A 86 -7.78 -5.24 12.99
CA THR A 86 -7.86 -5.49 14.43
C THR A 86 -6.53 -5.92 15.04
N GLY A 87 -5.55 -6.29 14.21
CA GLY A 87 -4.26 -6.84 14.64
C GLY A 87 -4.26 -8.35 14.86
N GLU A 88 -5.39 -9.03 14.64
CA GLU A 88 -5.47 -10.49 14.68
C GLU A 88 -4.70 -11.10 13.51
N GLU A 89 -4.02 -12.22 13.77
CA GLU A 89 -3.36 -13.00 12.73
C GLU A 89 -4.40 -13.62 11.79
N THR A 90 -4.12 -13.60 10.50
CA THR A 90 -5.02 -14.14 9.48
C THR A 90 -4.26 -14.85 8.38
N GLN A 91 -4.94 -15.80 7.77
CA GLN A 91 -4.48 -16.58 6.64
C GLN A 91 -5.59 -16.65 5.60
N CYS A 92 -5.29 -16.26 4.36
CA CYS A 92 -6.24 -16.38 3.27
C CYS A 92 -5.53 -16.75 1.95
N PHE A 93 -6.29 -17.26 1.00
CA PHE A 93 -5.78 -17.53 -0.34
C PHE A 93 -5.77 -16.26 -1.20
N VAL A 94 -4.86 -16.16 -2.15
CA VAL A 94 -4.78 -15.06 -3.13
C VAL A 94 -6.10 -14.86 -3.86
N ARG A 95 -6.83 -15.93 -4.19
CA ARG A 95 -8.17 -15.84 -4.82
C ARG A 95 -9.23 -15.13 -3.98
N ALA A 96 -8.98 -14.92 -2.69
CA ALA A 96 -9.87 -14.17 -1.80
C ALA A 96 -9.65 -12.66 -1.92
N LEU A 97 -8.61 -12.21 -2.63
CA LEU A 97 -8.33 -10.80 -2.85
C LEU A 97 -9.08 -10.22 -4.05
N GLU A 98 -9.40 -8.93 -3.96
CA GLU A 98 -9.69 -8.09 -5.12
C GLU A 98 -8.36 -7.68 -5.76
N LEU A 99 -7.94 -8.41 -6.79
CA LEU A 99 -6.61 -8.26 -7.41
C LEU A 99 -6.43 -6.93 -8.15
N TYR A 100 -7.51 -6.27 -8.55
CA TYR A 100 -7.46 -5.00 -9.27
C TYR A 100 -7.77 -3.79 -8.39
N ALA A 101 -8.01 -4.00 -7.08
CA ALA A 101 -8.20 -2.90 -6.15
C ALA A 101 -6.91 -2.10 -5.98
N ARG A 102 -7.08 -0.79 -5.75
CA ARG A 102 -5.99 0.04 -5.24
C ARG A 102 -5.65 -0.44 -3.83
N LEU A 103 -4.37 -0.59 -3.53
CA LEU A 103 -3.89 -0.93 -2.19
C LEU A 103 -4.18 0.24 -1.22
N PRO A 104 -5.02 0.08 -0.20
CA PRO A 104 -5.20 1.08 0.84
C PRO A 104 -3.88 1.33 1.56
N VAL A 105 -3.62 2.60 1.88
CA VAL A 105 -2.33 3.04 2.44
C VAL A 105 -2.54 3.52 3.87
N TYR A 106 -1.80 2.91 4.80
CA TYR A 106 -1.83 3.28 6.21
C TYR A 106 -0.51 3.91 6.64
N VAL A 107 -0.59 5.01 7.39
CA VAL A 107 0.57 5.69 7.98
C VAL A 107 0.64 5.45 9.48
N TYR A 108 1.87 5.33 9.96
CA TYR A 108 2.24 5.11 11.35
C TYR A 108 3.33 6.12 11.74
N CYS A 109 3.26 6.66 12.95
CA CYS A 109 4.31 7.53 13.49
C CYS A 109 5.52 6.73 14.00
N GLU A 110 5.34 5.46 14.33
CA GLU A 110 6.39 4.58 14.85
C GLU A 110 6.59 3.34 13.99
N ARG A 111 7.84 2.92 13.81
CA ARG A 111 8.21 1.78 12.96
C ARG A 111 7.54 0.47 13.38
N ARG A 112 7.47 0.25 14.70
CA ARG A 112 6.97 -0.98 15.33
C ARG A 112 5.55 -0.84 15.86
N ALA A 113 4.83 0.20 15.46
CA ALA A 113 3.43 0.36 15.82
C ALA A 113 2.61 -0.88 15.40
N PRO A 114 1.63 -1.31 16.23
CA PRO A 114 0.71 -2.37 15.87
C PRO A 114 -0.13 -1.95 14.67
N VAL A 115 -0.62 -2.92 13.89
CA VAL A 115 -1.41 -2.66 12.66
C VAL A 115 -2.62 -1.76 12.93
N MET A 116 -3.32 -1.98 14.05
CA MET A 116 -4.48 -1.18 14.45
C MET A 116 -4.19 0.32 14.70
N ALA A 117 -2.93 0.70 14.91
CA ALA A 117 -2.55 2.10 15.14
C ALA A 117 -2.38 2.89 13.82
N GLY A 118 -2.54 2.24 12.67
CA GLY A 118 -2.38 2.89 11.38
C GLY A 118 -3.52 3.84 11.08
N THR A 119 -3.19 5.00 10.50
CA THR A 119 -4.19 5.93 9.94
C THR A 119 -4.32 5.69 8.44
N LEU A 120 -5.53 5.36 7.96
CA LEU A 120 -5.82 5.25 6.54
C LEU A 120 -5.68 6.63 5.87
N ILE A 121 -4.99 6.67 4.73
CA ILE A 121 -4.84 7.88 3.91
C ILE A 121 -5.85 7.88 2.78
N ASP A 122 -6.57 8.99 2.61
CA ASP A 122 -7.48 9.22 1.49
C ASP A 122 -6.75 9.75 0.24
N SER A 123 -5.72 10.57 0.45
CA SER A 123 -4.95 11.16 -0.65
C SER A 123 -3.49 11.47 -0.32
N VAL A 124 -2.64 11.47 -1.34
CA VAL A 124 -1.23 11.86 -1.23
C VAL A 124 -1.00 13.13 -2.05
N VAL A 125 -0.45 14.16 -1.43
CA VAL A 125 -0.05 15.42 -2.06
C VAL A 125 1.46 15.45 -2.18
N LEU A 126 1.94 15.78 -3.37
CA LEU A 126 3.35 16.03 -3.63
C LEU A 126 3.59 17.56 -3.58
N PRO A 127 4.61 18.06 -2.85
CA PRO A 127 4.96 19.47 -2.87
C PRO A 127 5.31 19.88 -4.30
N GLN A 128 4.73 20.97 -4.80
CA GLN A 128 4.93 21.34 -6.20
C GLN A 128 6.38 21.76 -6.48
N GLY A 129 6.96 21.02 -7.43
CA GLY A 129 8.27 21.16 -8.03
C GLY A 129 8.54 19.94 -8.91
N VAL A 130 7.72 19.79 -9.97
CA VAL A 130 7.83 18.96 -11.21
C VAL A 130 6.43 18.44 -11.61
N GLY A 131 5.91 18.96 -12.74
CA GLY A 131 4.77 18.38 -13.47
C GLY A 131 3.45 19.14 -13.32
N THR A 132 3.10 19.91 -14.36
CA THR A 132 1.81 20.58 -14.55
C THR A 132 0.62 19.66 -14.24
N ALA A 133 -0.29 20.14 -13.40
CA ALA A 133 -1.62 19.55 -13.23
C ALA A 133 -2.35 19.58 -14.59
N VAL A 134 -2.37 18.45 -15.29
CA VAL A 134 -3.23 18.28 -16.46
C VAL A 134 -4.66 18.11 -15.94
N ARG A 135 -5.44 19.19 -15.91
CA ARG A 135 -6.90 19.07 -15.91
C ARG A 135 -7.31 18.53 -17.28
N SER A 136 -7.33 17.21 -17.46
CA SER A 136 -8.00 16.62 -18.62
C SER A 136 -9.48 16.43 -18.30
N LYS A 137 -10.35 16.82 -19.25
CA LYS A 137 -11.79 16.50 -19.21
C LYS A 137 -12.07 15.00 -19.35
N HIS A 138 -11.04 14.20 -19.62
CA HIS A 138 -11.06 12.73 -19.66
C HIS A 138 -9.80 12.18 -18.95
N PRO A 139 -9.90 11.77 -17.68
CA PRO A 139 -8.73 11.42 -16.84
C PRO A 139 -7.97 10.16 -17.31
N TRP A 140 -8.55 9.34 -18.18
CA TRP A 140 -7.99 8.04 -18.57
C TRP A 140 -7.13 8.04 -19.84
N GLN A 141 -7.16 9.11 -20.65
CA GLN A 141 -6.38 9.16 -21.91
C GLN A 141 -4.95 9.70 -21.72
N ASN A 142 -4.67 10.35 -20.59
CA ASN A 142 -3.38 11.00 -20.31
C ASN A 142 -2.60 10.37 -19.15
N ALA A 143 -3.06 9.24 -18.61
CA ALA A 143 -2.28 8.46 -17.67
C ALA A 143 -1.09 7.85 -18.43
N ARG A 144 0.01 8.60 -18.51
CA ARG A 144 1.31 8.06 -18.94
C ARG A 144 1.79 7.12 -17.86
N VAL A 145 1.45 5.84 -18.00
CA VAL A 145 2.10 4.76 -17.26
C VAL A 145 3.51 4.63 -17.85
N SER A 146 4.50 5.22 -17.19
CA SER A 146 5.90 4.97 -17.51
C SER A 146 6.41 3.87 -16.57
N TRP A 147 6.49 2.64 -17.06
CA TRP A 147 7.30 1.60 -16.43
C TRP A 147 8.76 1.94 -16.71
N ARG A 148 9.59 2.05 -15.67
CA ARG A 148 11.05 2.05 -15.85
C ARG A 148 11.47 0.59 -15.96
N GLU A 149 11.84 0.17 -17.16
CA GLU A 149 12.64 -1.03 -17.39
C GLU A 149 14.04 -0.81 -16.80
N ALA A 150 14.57 -1.85 -16.14
CA ALA A 150 15.95 -1.90 -15.65
C ALA A 150 16.89 -2.41 -16.76
#